data_AF-A0A2R5LKF7-F1
#
_entry.id   AF-A0A2R5LKF7-F1
#
_cell.length_a   1.000
_cell.length_b   1.000
_cell.length_c   1.000
_cell.angle_alpha   90.00
_cell.angle_beta   90.00
_cell.angle_gamma   90.00
#
_symmetry.space_group_name_H-M   'P 1'
#
loop_
_entity.id
_entity.type
_entity.pdbx_description
1 polymer ?
#
loop_
_entity_poly.entity_id
_entity_poly.type
_entity_poly.pdbx_seq_one_letter_code
_entity_poly.pdbx_strand_id
1 'polypeptide(L)'
;MELHEQNLETLYNMGFLDLEENRNVLRIANNDLNEAVTILTSEYPVQSDVEMKDITATSVTPLAAPPPYSSVGAVKGCSPRPDMGPHLFPTTNLYELEQRVFVDQWSIPYKKDESLAKCLIAATSLAREGNCENNSDCVRFMESCMPESFRKLLTTLAVRNWSPDVQEGVYNMLLLLVDLVVERLGYDPVPENLLLHVLCMAFDAENEFHSKNKNRQSSLEQPLIVYAKTECSLDPYGWLLDIINKFGSRGGFDKIEAKFKNGLTANEMAALLSPLAKCAQFLNSETACSILAPCMARATDYIRSLSDEDLKNKNIGSITDLLKAVKTLCVYLWPSEIVNTSSLCLDVILRMLKCSHFNARMNGLKELIKLIEDCSSTNSSRAAIDAEQLLDWLTENRVLSLTLESNIDQVQYMDKIKGIIEFIGPRLSLDELTKIWDMQ
;
A
#
# COMPACT_ATOMS: atom_id res chain seq x y z
N MET A 1 -4.43 24.70 -33.93
CA MET A 1 -4.22 24.16 -32.59
C MET A 1 -2.94 23.36 -32.67
N GLU A 2 -1.93 23.72 -31.90
CA GLU A 2 -0.70 22.94 -31.85
C GLU A 2 -1.04 21.52 -31.36
N LEU A 3 -0.43 20.47 -31.91
CA LEU A 3 -0.69 19.06 -31.54
C LEU A 3 -0.65 18.86 -30.01
N HIS A 4 0.17 19.66 -29.32
CA HIS A 4 0.27 19.69 -27.87
C HIS A 4 -1.02 20.18 -27.17
N GLU A 5 -1.68 21.23 -27.68
CA GLU A 5 -2.96 21.72 -27.14
C GLU A 5 -4.09 20.70 -27.38
N GLN A 6 -4.08 20.03 -28.53
CA GLN A 6 -5.06 18.99 -28.84
C GLN A 6 -4.91 17.78 -27.91
N ASN A 7 -3.68 17.34 -27.63
CA ASN A 7 -3.42 16.27 -26.69
C ASN A 7 -3.79 16.68 -25.26
N LEU A 8 -3.53 17.93 -24.87
CA LEU A 8 -3.92 18.46 -23.56
C LEU A 8 -5.45 18.48 -23.37
N GLU A 9 -6.19 18.90 -24.39
CA GLU A 9 -7.65 18.87 -24.41
C GLU A 9 -8.19 17.42 -24.37
N THR A 10 -7.51 16.51 -25.07
CA THR A 10 -7.87 15.08 -25.06
C THR A 10 -7.70 14.47 -23.66
N LEU A 11 -6.58 14.74 -22.98
CA LEU A 11 -6.36 14.29 -21.59
C LEU A 11 -7.39 14.88 -20.63
N TYR A 12 -7.70 16.17 -20.79
CA TYR A 12 -8.74 16.82 -19.98
C TYR A 12 -10.11 16.13 -20.18
N ASN A 13 -10.48 15.84 -21.42
CA ASN A 13 -11.72 15.12 -21.76
C ASN A 13 -11.72 13.66 -21.27
N MET A 14 -10.55 13.03 -21.14
CA MET A 14 -10.39 11.70 -20.55
C MET A 14 -10.58 11.67 -19.02
N GLY A 15 -10.68 12.84 -18.37
CA GLY A 15 -10.91 12.99 -16.93
C GLY A 15 -9.67 13.38 -16.12
N PHE A 16 -8.55 13.67 -16.77
CA PHE A 16 -7.36 14.24 -16.11
C PHE A 16 -7.54 15.76 -16.00
N LEU A 17 -8.13 16.23 -14.91
CA LEU A 17 -8.58 17.63 -14.80
C LEU A 17 -7.46 18.64 -14.49
N ASP A 18 -6.28 18.18 -14.10
CA ASP A 18 -5.15 19.05 -13.77
C ASP A 18 -4.35 19.41 -15.03
N LEU A 19 -4.56 20.64 -15.52
CA LEU A 19 -3.90 21.14 -16.73
C LEU A 19 -2.39 21.32 -16.55
N GLU A 20 -1.89 21.53 -15.32
CA GLU A 20 -0.46 21.71 -15.07
C GLU A 20 0.25 20.35 -15.03
N GLU A 21 -0.36 19.37 -14.36
CA GLU A 21 0.09 17.97 -14.38
C GLU A 21 0.07 17.40 -15.80
N ASN A 22 -1.03 17.56 -16.53
CA ASN A 22 -1.13 17.06 -17.91
C ASN A 22 -0.06 17.66 -18.84
N ARG A 23 0.26 18.96 -18.68
CA ARG A 23 1.36 19.60 -19.44
C ARG A 23 2.71 19.00 -19.08
N ASN A 24 2.96 18.77 -17.78
CA ASN A 24 4.20 18.16 -17.32
C ASN A 24 4.33 16.71 -17.82
N VAL A 25 3.27 15.91 -17.74
CA VAL A 25 3.27 14.53 -18.21
C VAL A 25 3.43 14.46 -19.74
N LEU A 26 2.70 15.28 -20.51
CA LEU A 26 2.90 15.36 -21.97
C LEU A 26 4.32 15.77 -22.33
N ARG A 27 4.97 16.60 -21.52
CA ARG A 27 6.39 16.97 -21.73
C ARG A 27 7.32 15.80 -21.47
N ILE A 28 7.08 15.02 -20.41
CA ILE A 28 7.85 13.81 -20.08
C ILE A 28 7.68 12.76 -21.18
N ALA A 29 6.45 12.56 -21.65
CA ALA A 29 6.07 11.62 -22.70
C ALA A 29 6.41 12.08 -24.14
N ASN A 30 7.23 13.12 -24.32
CA ASN A 30 7.55 13.69 -25.65
C ASN A 30 6.32 13.98 -26.54
N ASN A 31 5.22 14.38 -25.90
CA ASN A 31 3.90 14.63 -26.50
C ASN A 31 3.22 13.41 -27.13
N ASP A 32 3.63 12.19 -26.77
CA ASP A 32 2.92 10.95 -27.07
C ASP A 32 1.73 10.79 -26.10
N LEU A 33 0.53 10.67 -26.66
CA LEU A 33 -0.70 10.58 -25.88
C LEU A 33 -0.80 9.25 -25.10
N ASN A 34 -0.38 8.13 -25.70
CA ASN A 34 -0.45 6.81 -25.04
C ASN A 34 0.55 6.74 -23.88
N GLU A 35 1.76 7.25 -24.07
CA GLU A 35 2.77 7.32 -23.01
C GLU A 35 2.32 8.27 -21.88
N ALA A 36 1.69 9.40 -22.22
CA ALA A 36 1.12 10.30 -21.21
C ALA A 36 -0.01 9.65 -20.40
N VAL A 37 -0.94 8.96 -21.06
CA VAL A 37 -2.02 8.20 -20.41
C VAL A 37 -1.45 7.08 -19.53
N THR A 38 -0.36 6.43 -19.96
CA THR A 38 0.35 5.42 -19.16
C THR A 38 0.81 5.99 -17.84
N ILE A 39 1.46 7.14 -17.87
CA ILE A 39 2.01 7.79 -16.69
C ILE A 39 0.88 8.23 -15.75
N LEU A 40 -0.16 8.87 -16.28
CA LEU A 40 -1.29 9.37 -15.50
C LEU A 40 -2.15 8.27 -14.88
N THR A 41 -2.12 7.07 -15.46
CA THR A 41 -2.87 5.91 -14.93
C THR A 41 -2.00 4.96 -14.12
N SER A 42 -0.70 5.18 -13.97
CA SER A 42 0.17 4.28 -13.21
C SER A 42 -0.01 4.45 -11.69
N GLU A 43 0.09 3.36 -10.92
CA GLU A 43 -0.11 3.33 -9.45
C GLU A 43 1.06 3.92 -8.63
N TYR A 44 2.10 4.44 -9.28
CA TYR A 44 3.23 5.07 -8.60
C TYR A 44 3.19 6.56 -8.86
N PRO A 45 3.20 7.42 -7.82
CA PRO A 45 3.41 8.84 -8.04
C PRO A 45 4.74 9.00 -8.77
N VAL A 46 4.74 9.81 -9.83
CA VAL A 46 5.94 10.20 -10.56
C VAL A 46 6.81 11.03 -9.62
N GLN A 47 7.54 10.37 -8.72
CA GLN A 47 8.79 10.93 -8.25
C GLN A 47 9.73 10.89 -9.46
N SER A 48 10.38 12.02 -9.69
CA SER A 48 11.28 12.28 -10.80
C SER A 48 12.47 11.31 -10.81
N ASP A 49 12.27 10.12 -11.37
CA ASP A 49 13.33 9.17 -11.66
C ASP A 49 13.77 9.37 -13.11
N VAL A 50 14.93 9.97 -13.28
CA VAL A 50 15.64 10.01 -14.56
C VAL A 50 16.11 8.58 -14.85
N GLU A 51 15.49 7.92 -15.83
CA GLU A 51 15.92 6.62 -16.34
C GLU A 51 17.40 6.63 -16.79
N MET A 52 18.19 5.69 -16.29
CA MET A 52 19.41 5.22 -16.97
C MET A 52 19.15 3.83 -17.55
N LYS A 53 19.20 3.77 -18.88
CA LYS A 53 19.07 2.55 -19.70
C LYS A 53 20.15 1.51 -19.42
N ASP A 54 19.71 0.26 -19.45
CA ASP A 54 20.45 -1.01 -19.42
C ASP A 54 21.64 -1.11 -20.37
N ILE A 55 22.69 -1.81 -19.91
CA ILE A 55 23.62 -2.56 -20.78
C ILE A 55 23.88 -3.96 -20.17
N THR A 56 23.20 -4.93 -20.79
CA THR A 56 23.55 -6.35 -21.02
C THR A 56 24.26 -7.19 -19.94
N ALA A 57 23.60 -8.30 -19.63
CA ALA A 57 24.10 -9.47 -18.92
C ALA A 57 25.42 -10.03 -19.49
N THR A 58 26.39 -10.32 -18.60
CA THR A 58 27.30 -11.47 -18.78
C THR A 58 27.87 -11.95 -17.43
N SER A 59 27.84 -13.28 -17.27
CA SER A 59 28.65 -14.13 -16.37
C SER A 59 28.57 -13.97 -14.85
N VAL A 60 28.00 -15.03 -14.26
CA VAL A 60 28.05 -15.43 -12.84
C VAL A 60 29.46 -15.91 -12.48
N THR A 61 30.03 -15.43 -11.38
CA THR A 61 31.02 -16.17 -10.55
C THR A 61 30.99 -15.65 -9.09
N PRO A 62 31.15 -16.52 -8.07
CA PRO A 62 30.90 -16.16 -6.68
C PRO A 62 32.17 -15.63 -6.01
N LEU A 63 32.10 -14.46 -5.37
CA LEU A 63 33.24 -13.91 -4.62
C LEU A 63 32.83 -13.45 -3.21
N ALA A 64 33.38 -14.22 -2.25
CA ALA A 64 33.85 -13.89 -0.91
C ALA A 64 32.92 -13.21 0.11
N ALA A 65 32.78 -13.87 1.26
CA ALA A 65 32.16 -13.36 2.48
C ALA A 65 32.86 -12.09 3.02
N PRO A 66 32.12 -11.18 3.71
CA PRO A 66 32.70 -9.99 4.32
C PRO A 66 33.61 -10.37 5.51
N PRO A 67 34.66 -9.57 5.79
CA PRO A 67 35.62 -9.90 6.85
C PRO A 67 35.03 -9.69 8.26
N PRO A 68 35.48 -10.47 9.26
CA PRO A 68 35.08 -10.26 10.65
C PRO A 68 35.82 -9.05 11.23
N TYR A 69 35.09 -8.16 11.90
CA TYR A 69 35.69 -7.02 12.60
C TYR A 69 36.40 -7.50 13.87
N SER A 70 37.73 -7.39 13.88
CA SER A 70 38.57 -7.56 15.05
C SER A 70 38.57 -6.29 15.91
N SER A 71 38.47 -6.51 17.21
CA SER A 71 38.48 -5.56 18.31
C SER A 71 39.87 -5.01 18.62
N VAL A 72 40.09 -3.69 18.51
CA VAL A 72 41.10 -2.91 19.27
C VAL A 72 40.69 -1.41 19.14
N GLY A 73 40.71 -0.52 20.13
CA GLY A 73 41.18 -0.55 21.51
C GLY A 73 40.72 0.74 22.24
N ALA A 74 40.78 0.69 23.56
CA ALA A 74 40.33 1.75 24.45
C ALA A 74 41.15 3.05 24.32
N VAL A 75 40.46 4.18 24.24
CA VAL A 75 40.99 5.50 24.64
C VAL A 75 39.96 6.18 25.54
N LYS A 76 40.35 6.42 26.79
CA LYS A 76 39.61 7.19 27.80
C LYS A 76 39.79 8.69 27.57
N GLY A 77 38.73 9.47 27.77
CA GLY A 77 38.84 10.83 28.33
C GLY A 77 37.89 11.88 27.77
N CYS A 78 36.93 12.30 28.62
CA CYS A 78 36.09 13.50 28.55
C CYS A 78 35.00 13.57 27.47
N SER A 79 33.84 12.99 27.80
CA SER A 79 32.55 13.40 27.24
C SER A 79 32.10 14.73 27.86
N PRO A 80 31.72 15.75 27.08
CA PRO A 80 30.56 16.54 27.43
C PRO A 80 29.33 15.70 27.07
N ARG A 81 28.42 15.49 28.03
CA ARG A 81 27.08 15.01 27.70
C ARG A 81 26.47 16.02 26.72
N PRO A 82 26.00 15.61 25.52
CA PRO A 82 25.10 16.47 24.79
C PRO A 82 23.81 16.49 25.60
N ASP A 83 23.58 17.62 26.25
CA ASP A 83 22.30 17.98 26.84
C ASP A 83 21.31 18.17 25.67
N MET A 84 20.83 17.05 25.12
CA MET A 84 19.77 17.04 24.12
C MET A 84 18.50 17.42 24.87
N GLY A 85 18.18 18.71 24.85
CA GLY A 85 16.91 19.21 25.38
C GLY A 85 15.74 18.37 24.82
N PRO A 86 14.71 18.09 25.62
CA PRO A 86 13.65 17.12 25.31
C PRO A 86 12.78 17.43 24.07
N HIS A 87 13.08 18.49 23.32
CA HIS A 87 12.27 18.98 22.21
C HIS A 87 13.02 19.11 20.87
N LEU A 88 14.31 18.76 20.79
CA LEU A 88 15.06 18.90 19.54
C LEU A 88 15.19 17.57 18.77
N PHE A 89 14.76 17.58 17.50
CA PHE A 89 14.93 16.45 16.59
C PHE A 89 16.43 16.23 16.28
N PRO A 90 16.93 14.98 16.20
CA PRO A 90 18.35 14.69 16.03
C PRO A 90 18.80 14.86 14.57
N THR A 91 18.89 16.11 14.12
CA THR A 91 19.17 16.47 12.72
C THR A 91 20.47 15.86 12.19
N THR A 92 21.53 15.77 13.00
CA THR A 92 22.79 15.12 12.59
C THR A 92 22.61 13.64 12.26
N ASN A 93 21.79 12.93 13.04
CA ASN A 93 21.48 11.52 12.80
C ASN A 93 20.59 11.35 11.55
N LEU A 94 19.67 12.29 11.30
CA LEU A 94 18.89 12.28 10.07
C LEU A 94 19.80 12.41 8.84
N TYR A 95 20.71 13.37 8.81
CA TYR A 95 21.63 13.54 7.68
C TYR A 95 22.54 12.31 7.46
N GLU A 96 23.06 11.72 8.54
CA GLU A 96 23.83 10.48 8.45
C GLU A 96 23.00 9.34 7.85
N LEU A 97 21.73 9.22 8.26
CA LEU A 97 20.83 8.19 7.78
C LEU A 97 20.51 8.40 6.29
N GLU A 98 20.18 9.62 5.87
CA GLU A 98 19.91 9.96 4.47
C GLU A 98 21.08 9.61 3.55
N GLN A 99 22.31 9.93 3.96
CA GLN A 99 23.53 9.64 3.20
C GLN A 99 23.79 8.14 3.00
N ARG A 100 23.28 7.28 3.89
CA ARG A 100 23.46 5.83 3.80
C ARG A 100 22.24 5.10 3.23
N VAL A 101 21.06 5.71 3.31
CA VAL A 101 19.82 5.13 2.78
C VAL A 101 19.72 5.35 1.28
N PHE A 102 20.00 6.54 0.76
CA PHE A 102 19.76 6.88 -0.66
C PHE A 102 20.93 6.59 -1.61
N VAL A 103 21.73 5.56 -1.29
CA VAL A 103 22.84 5.09 -2.14
C VAL A 103 22.63 3.63 -2.55
N ASP A 104 23.32 3.20 -3.61
CA ASP A 104 23.24 1.82 -4.13
C ASP A 104 23.70 0.79 -3.10
N GLN A 105 24.87 1.02 -2.50
CA GLN A 105 25.41 0.21 -1.40
C GLN A 105 24.95 0.79 -0.06
N TRP A 106 23.66 0.65 0.22
CA TRP A 106 23.05 1.22 1.40
C TRP A 106 23.40 0.47 2.69
N SER A 107 23.31 1.19 3.81
CA SER A 107 23.43 0.63 5.15
C SER A 107 22.53 1.39 6.10
N ILE A 108 21.72 0.68 6.89
CA ILE A 108 20.73 1.30 7.78
C ILE A 108 21.14 1.03 9.23
N PRO A 109 21.62 2.05 9.97
CA PRO A 109 21.98 1.92 11.38
C PRO A 109 20.73 1.72 12.24
N TYR A 110 20.56 0.52 12.81
CA TYR A 110 19.34 0.05 13.45
C TYR A 110 19.46 -0.16 14.97
N LYS A 111 20.64 0.02 15.58
CA LYS A 111 20.77 -0.17 17.03
C LYS A 111 20.13 0.98 17.79
N LYS A 112 19.81 0.75 19.07
CA LYS A 112 19.10 1.71 19.93
C LYS A 112 19.79 3.08 20.03
N ASP A 113 21.12 3.11 19.94
CA ASP A 113 21.96 4.30 20.00
C ASP A 113 22.37 4.84 18.62
N GLU A 114 21.88 4.23 17.55
CA GLU A 114 22.15 4.59 16.16
C GLU A 114 21.01 5.44 15.54
N SER A 115 21.25 5.90 14.31
CA SER A 115 20.50 6.98 13.69
C SER A 115 19.02 6.70 13.47
N LEU A 116 18.64 5.51 12.99
CA LEU A 116 17.22 5.19 12.78
C LEU A 116 16.45 5.19 14.10
N ALA A 117 16.98 4.54 15.14
CA ALA A 117 16.34 4.47 16.46
C ALA A 117 16.18 5.86 17.09
N LYS A 118 17.23 6.69 17.02
CA LYS A 118 17.19 8.07 17.53
C LYS A 118 16.13 8.92 16.84
N CYS A 119 16.06 8.85 15.50
CA CYS A 119 15.04 9.56 14.73
C CYS A 119 13.63 9.07 15.05
N LEU A 120 13.40 7.74 15.18
CA LEU A 120 12.11 7.17 15.57
C LEU A 120 11.67 7.64 16.97
N ILE A 121 12.57 7.58 17.95
CA ILE A 121 12.27 8.00 19.33
C ILE A 121 11.95 9.50 19.39
N ALA A 122 12.73 10.33 18.71
CA ALA A 122 12.50 11.77 18.66
C ALA A 122 11.20 12.13 17.94
N ALA A 123 10.93 11.51 16.79
CA ALA A 123 9.66 11.64 16.08
C ALA A 123 8.49 11.22 16.98
N THR A 124 8.63 10.15 17.76
CA THR A 124 7.59 9.68 18.69
C THR A 124 7.32 10.71 19.78
N SER A 125 8.36 11.38 20.30
CA SER A 125 8.20 12.44 21.28
C SER A 125 7.47 13.65 20.70
N LEU A 126 7.84 14.08 19.50
CA LEU A 126 7.16 15.18 18.79
C LEU A 126 5.71 14.82 18.44
N ALA A 127 5.46 13.57 18.03
CA ALA A 127 4.12 13.08 17.72
C ALA A 127 3.23 13.12 18.96
N ARG A 128 3.75 12.73 20.13
CA ARG A 128 3.00 12.80 21.40
C ARG A 128 2.60 14.23 21.76
N GLU A 129 3.42 15.21 21.39
CA GLU A 129 3.16 16.64 21.62
C GLU A 129 2.36 17.32 20.50
N GLY A 130 2.02 16.61 19.42
CA GLY A 130 1.33 17.19 18.25
C GLY A 130 2.20 18.16 17.45
N ASN A 131 3.52 18.00 17.49
CA ASN A 131 4.51 18.93 16.94
C ASN A 131 5.32 18.37 15.76
N CYS A 132 4.91 17.23 15.18
CA CYS A 132 5.62 16.62 14.04
C CYS A 132 5.72 17.58 12.84
N GLU A 133 4.60 18.21 12.50
CA GLU A 133 4.41 19.08 11.34
C GLU A 133 5.14 20.41 11.49
N ASN A 134 5.38 20.83 12.74
CA ASN A 134 6.09 22.06 13.07
C ASN A 134 7.62 21.90 12.97
N ASN A 135 8.12 20.67 12.82
CA ASN A 135 9.54 20.37 12.73
C ASN A 135 9.89 19.84 11.34
N SER A 136 10.57 20.66 10.53
CA SER A 136 10.92 20.32 9.15
C SER A 136 11.77 19.05 9.02
N ASP A 137 12.65 18.77 9.97
CA ASP A 137 13.48 17.56 9.96
C ASP A 137 12.65 16.32 10.32
N CYS A 138 11.68 16.44 11.24
CA CYS A 138 10.75 15.37 11.57
C CYS A 138 9.86 15.03 10.37
N VAL A 139 9.32 16.03 9.68
CA VAL A 139 8.55 15.84 8.44
C VAL A 139 9.41 15.17 7.39
N ARG A 140 10.63 15.67 7.12
CA ARG A 140 11.55 15.08 6.14
C ARG A 140 11.88 13.62 6.46
N PHE A 141 12.08 13.30 7.74
CA PHE A 141 12.27 11.93 8.19
C PHE A 141 11.04 11.06 7.93
N MET A 142 9.85 11.50 8.33
CA MET A 142 8.60 10.73 8.23
C MET A 142 8.13 10.53 6.78
N GLU A 143 8.30 11.53 5.93
CA GLU A 143 7.78 11.53 4.55
C GLU A 143 8.75 10.92 3.53
N SER A 144 10.05 10.83 3.85
CA SER A 144 11.06 10.38 2.88
C SER A 144 12.02 9.33 3.44
N CYS A 145 12.82 9.69 4.45
CA CYS A 145 13.91 8.83 4.90
C CYS A 145 13.42 7.54 5.60
N MET A 146 12.36 7.62 6.41
CA MET A 146 11.79 6.48 7.13
C MET A 146 11.09 5.48 6.19
N PRO A 147 10.18 5.89 5.28
CA PRO A 147 9.58 4.97 4.32
C PRO A 147 10.63 4.18 3.55
N GLU A 148 11.66 4.86 3.03
CA GLU A 148 12.73 4.21 2.27
C GLU A 148 13.57 3.27 3.15
N SER A 149 13.84 3.66 4.40
CA SER A 149 14.53 2.80 5.35
C SER A 149 13.76 1.50 5.59
N PHE A 150 12.46 1.58 5.92
CA PHE A 150 11.66 0.38 6.15
C PHE A 150 11.42 -0.44 4.88
N ARG A 151 11.33 0.20 3.71
CA ARG A 151 11.23 -0.52 2.43
C ARG A 151 12.46 -1.40 2.26
N LYS A 152 13.66 -0.83 2.41
CA LYS A 152 14.91 -1.59 2.33
C LYS A 152 15.02 -2.68 3.39
N LEU A 153 14.60 -2.40 4.63
CA LEU A 153 14.66 -3.35 5.74
C LEU A 153 13.65 -4.50 5.65
N LEU A 154 12.52 -4.33 4.95
CA LEU A 154 11.41 -5.29 4.97
C LEU A 154 11.19 -6.01 3.64
N THR A 155 11.56 -5.42 2.51
CA THR A 155 11.17 -5.94 1.18
C THR A 155 12.35 -6.33 0.30
N THR A 156 13.60 -6.01 0.68
CA THR A 156 14.75 -6.39 -0.13
C THR A 156 15.12 -7.85 0.08
N LEU A 157 15.52 -8.54 -0.99
CA LEU A 157 15.93 -9.95 -0.91
C LEU A 157 17.16 -10.17 -0.01
N ALA A 158 17.98 -9.13 0.19
CA ALA A 158 19.14 -9.16 1.10
C ALA A 158 18.74 -9.52 2.54
N VAL A 159 17.52 -9.15 2.96
CA VAL A 159 16.97 -9.42 4.30
C VAL A 159 17.06 -10.91 4.64
N ARG A 160 16.86 -11.81 3.68
CA ARG A 160 16.88 -13.27 3.92
C ARG A 160 18.23 -13.79 4.43
N ASN A 161 19.31 -13.07 4.14
CA ASN A 161 20.69 -13.48 4.38
C ASN A 161 21.32 -12.80 5.60
N TRP A 162 20.60 -11.90 6.27
CA TRP A 162 21.12 -11.22 7.44
C TRP A 162 21.25 -12.12 8.67
N SER A 163 22.24 -11.83 9.50
CA SER A 163 22.50 -12.53 10.75
C SER A 163 21.33 -12.35 11.74
N PRO A 164 21.16 -13.27 12.70
CA PRO A 164 20.10 -13.17 13.72
C PRO A 164 20.10 -11.82 14.46
N ASP A 165 21.27 -11.25 14.76
CA ASP A 165 21.37 -9.96 15.45
C ASP A 165 20.81 -8.80 14.63
N VAL A 166 21.02 -8.83 13.31
CA VAL A 166 20.46 -7.81 12.40
C VAL A 166 18.94 -7.98 12.30
N GLN A 167 18.45 -9.23 12.23
CA GLN A 167 17.00 -9.51 12.21
C GLN A 167 16.31 -8.97 13.47
N GLU A 168 16.90 -9.19 14.64
CA GLU A 168 16.40 -8.68 15.91
C GLU A 168 16.50 -7.15 15.99
N GLY A 169 17.54 -6.58 15.40
CA GLY A 169 17.67 -5.13 15.20
C GLY A 169 16.50 -4.52 14.44
N VAL A 170 16.15 -5.10 13.29
CA VAL A 170 15.00 -4.67 12.47
C VAL A 170 13.68 -4.84 13.23
N TYR A 171 13.50 -5.97 13.92
CA TYR A 171 12.34 -6.20 14.78
C TYR A 171 12.19 -5.09 15.84
N ASN A 172 13.27 -4.72 16.52
CA ASN A 172 13.24 -3.62 17.50
C ASN A 172 12.88 -2.26 16.86
N MET A 173 13.31 -2.00 15.63
CA MET A 173 12.91 -0.78 14.91
C MET A 173 11.43 -0.78 14.55
N LEU A 174 10.85 -1.94 14.20
CA LEU A 174 9.41 -2.08 14.00
C LEU A 174 8.62 -1.78 15.28
N LEU A 175 9.12 -2.21 16.45
CA LEU A 175 8.48 -1.87 17.72
C LEU A 175 8.50 -0.36 18.01
N LEU A 176 9.60 0.33 17.69
CA LEU A 176 9.67 1.80 17.80
C LEU A 176 8.77 2.51 16.78
N LEU A 177 8.68 1.99 15.56
CA LEU A 177 7.77 2.49 14.52
C LEU A 177 6.31 2.42 14.99
N VAL A 178 5.88 1.30 15.58
CA VAL A 178 4.53 1.15 16.11
C VAL A 178 4.22 2.23 17.15
N ASP A 179 5.17 2.53 18.04
CA ASP A 179 4.99 3.58 19.03
C ASP A 179 4.80 4.96 18.38
N LEU A 180 5.61 5.30 17.37
CA LEU A 180 5.44 6.53 16.59
C LEU A 180 4.07 6.61 15.91
N VAL A 181 3.70 5.56 15.17
CA VAL A 181 2.43 5.51 14.41
C VAL A 181 1.24 5.72 15.33
N VAL A 182 1.22 5.04 16.47
CA VAL A 182 0.11 5.16 17.43
C VAL A 182 0.04 6.56 18.02
N GLU A 183 1.17 7.19 18.37
CA GLU A 183 1.16 8.58 18.83
C GLU A 183 0.64 9.52 17.73
N ARG A 184 1.14 9.38 16.49
CA ARG A 184 0.76 10.24 15.37
C ARG A 184 -0.71 10.11 14.97
N LEU A 185 -1.31 8.92 15.09
CA LEU A 185 -2.75 8.71 14.88
C LEU A 185 -3.64 9.57 15.80
N GLY A 186 -3.09 10.08 16.92
CA GLY A 186 -3.83 10.95 17.84
C GLY A 186 -4.14 12.34 17.30
N TYR A 187 -3.54 12.74 16.18
CA TYR A 187 -3.58 14.11 15.65
C TYR A 187 -4.12 14.14 14.21
N ASP A 188 -4.68 15.28 13.81
CA ASP A 188 -5.11 15.56 12.43
C ASP A 188 -4.03 16.35 11.67
N PRO A 189 -3.93 16.23 10.34
CA PRO A 189 -4.70 15.31 9.48
C PRO A 189 -4.30 13.84 9.67
N VAL A 190 -5.06 12.91 9.08
CA VAL A 190 -4.70 11.49 9.04
C VAL A 190 -3.31 11.34 8.39
N PRO A 191 -2.36 10.61 9.00
CA PRO A 191 -1.01 10.47 8.46
C PRO A 191 -0.97 9.42 7.34
N GLU A 192 -1.59 9.74 6.20
CA GLU A 192 -1.83 8.79 5.09
C GLU A 192 -0.54 8.11 4.61
N ASN A 193 0.51 8.87 4.32
CA ASN A 193 1.79 8.32 3.86
C ASN A 193 2.42 7.36 4.88
N LEU A 194 2.39 7.71 6.16
CA LEU A 194 2.89 6.85 7.23
C LEU A 194 2.12 5.51 7.30
N LEU A 195 0.81 5.55 7.13
CA LEU A 195 -0.03 4.36 7.20
C LEU A 195 0.13 3.49 5.95
N LEU A 196 -0.02 4.08 4.76
CA LEU A 196 -0.01 3.38 3.48
C LEU A 196 1.38 2.89 3.08
N HIS A 197 2.42 3.67 3.33
CA HIS A 197 3.77 3.34 2.87
C HIS A 197 4.66 2.75 3.96
N VAL A 198 4.30 2.81 5.24
CA VAL A 198 5.14 2.25 6.32
C VAL A 198 4.41 1.21 7.14
N LEU A 199 3.24 1.54 7.70
CA LEU A 199 2.49 0.59 8.53
C LEU A 199 1.98 -0.62 7.73
N CYS A 200 1.49 -0.41 6.50
CA CYS A 200 1.14 -1.50 5.59
C CYS A 200 2.30 -2.48 5.41
N MET A 201 3.53 -2.00 5.14
CA MET A 201 4.70 -2.87 5.02
C MET A 201 5.02 -3.58 6.33
N ALA A 202 4.94 -2.87 7.47
CA ALA A 202 5.18 -3.44 8.78
C ALA A 202 4.19 -4.58 9.13
N PHE A 203 2.97 -4.54 8.60
CA PHE A 203 1.91 -5.53 8.86
C PHE A 203 1.79 -6.61 7.76
N ASP A 204 2.52 -6.49 6.65
CA ASP A 204 2.42 -7.38 5.50
C ASP A 204 3.22 -8.68 5.68
N ALA A 205 2.55 -9.77 6.05
CA ALA A 205 3.18 -11.06 6.30
C ALA A 205 3.95 -11.64 5.10
N GLU A 206 3.62 -11.22 3.89
CA GLU A 206 4.24 -11.71 2.66
C GLU A 206 5.57 -11.01 2.35
N ASN A 207 5.92 -9.95 3.09
CA ASN A 207 7.20 -9.28 2.90
C ASN A 207 8.39 -10.19 3.26
N GLU A 208 9.58 -9.79 2.81
CA GLU A 208 10.80 -10.59 2.93
C GLU A 208 11.23 -10.83 4.38
N PHE A 209 11.04 -9.82 5.24
CA PHE A 209 11.37 -9.91 6.66
C PHE A 209 10.48 -10.89 7.42
N HIS A 210 9.17 -10.79 7.26
CA HIS A 210 8.20 -11.66 7.94
C HIS A 210 8.26 -13.08 7.38
N SER A 211 8.39 -13.24 6.06
CA SER A 211 8.63 -14.54 5.43
C SER A 211 9.89 -15.22 5.97
N LYS A 212 10.99 -14.47 6.16
CA LYS A 212 12.23 -15.00 6.74
C LYS A 212 12.06 -15.44 8.20
N ASN A 213 11.23 -14.73 8.96
CA ASN A 213 11.05 -14.93 10.40
C ASN A 213 9.74 -15.66 10.77
N LYS A 214 9.01 -16.22 9.80
CA LYS A 214 7.70 -16.85 10.00
C LYS A 214 7.68 -17.99 11.02
N ASN A 215 8.82 -18.66 11.23
CA ASN A 215 8.96 -19.75 12.20
C ASN A 215 9.22 -19.26 13.64
N ARG A 216 9.44 -17.95 13.84
CA ARG A 216 9.76 -17.40 15.16
C ARG A 216 8.53 -17.35 16.05
N GLN A 217 8.73 -17.70 17.31
CA GLN A 217 7.72 -17.52 18.35
C GLN A 217 7.65 -16.05 18.80
N SER A 218 6.52 -15.69 19.40
CA SER A 218 6.34 -14.38 20.04
C SER A 218 7.43 -14.18 21.10
N SER A 219 7.99 -12.97 21.12
CA SER A 219 9.04 -12.54 22.04
C SER A 219 8.49 -11.63 23.14
N LEU A 220 7.25 -11.17 23.02
CA LEU A 220 6.57 -10.37 24.04
C LEU A 220 5.68 -11.24 24.92
N GLU A 221 5.49 -10.81 26.16
CA GLU A 221 4.45 -11.39 27.01
C GLU A 221 3.06 -11.12 26.38
N GLN A 222 2.16 -12.08 26.52
CA GLN A 222 0.81 -11.92 25.98
C GLN A 222 0.13 -10.71 26.65
N PRO A 223 -0.42 -9.78 25.84
CA PRO A 223 -1.13 -8.63 26.38
C PRO A 223 -2.43 -9.07 27.06
N LEU A 224 -2.97 -8.21 27.95
CA LEU A 224 -4.28 -8.43 28.57
C LEU A 224 -5.41 -8.59 27.54
N ILE A 225 -5.31 -7.84 26.44
CA ILE A 225 -6.22 -7.94 25.29
C ILE A 225 -5.39 -8.38 24.10
N VAL A 226 -5.77 -9.52 23.52
CA VAL A 226 -5.12 -10.08 22.33
C VAL A 226 -5.83 -9.55 21.08
N TYR A 227 -5.09 -8.79 20.27
CA TYR A 227 -5.56 -8.19 19.01
C TYR A 227 -5.20 -9.03 17.79
N ALA A 228 -4.11 -9.80 17.87
CA ALA A 228 -3.69 -10.71 16.83
C ALA A 228 -3.26 -12.07 17.40
N LYS A 229 -3.67 -13.14 16.72
CA LYS A 229 -3.34 -14.53 17.05
C LYS A 229 -3.22 -15.37 15.78
N THR A 230 -2.51 -16.49 15.88
CA THR A 230 -2.47 -17.52 14.83
C THR A 230 -2.91 -18.85 15.42
N GLU A 231 -3.60 -19.65 14.61
CA GLU A 231 -3.91 -21.05 14.94
C GLU A 231 -2.88 -22.01 14.30
N CYS A 232 -2.02 -21.49 13.41
CA CYS A 232 -1.00 -22.26 12.72
C CYS A 232 0.25 -22.41 13.60
N SER A 233 0.55 -23.64 14.02
CA SER A 233 1.74 -23.93 14.82
C SER A 233 3.04 -24.04 14.02
N LEU A 234 2.95 -24.30 12.70
CA LEU A 234 4.11 -24.51 11.84
C LEU A 234 4.79 -23.18 11.47
N ASP A 235 3.98 -22.20 11.06
CA ASP A 235 4.42 -20.84 10.75
C ASP A 235 3.71 -19.88 11.74
N PRO A 236 4.24 -19.72 12.96
CA PRO A 236 3.61 -18.91 14.02
C PRO A 236 3.64 -17.38 13.80
N TYR A 237 4.52 -16.86 12.95
CA TYR A 237 4.67 -15.41 12.69
C TYR A 237 4.80 -14.55 13.96
N GLY A 238 5.49 -15.05 14.99
CA GLY A 238 5.47 -14.48 16.34
C GLY A 238 5.84 -13.00 16.42
N TRP A 239 6.87 -12.56 15.68
CA TRP A 239 7.25 -11.14 15.64
C TRP A 239 6.22 -10.23 14.97
N LEU A 240 5.53 -10.71 13.93
CA LEU A 240 4.42 -9.97 13.33
C LEU A 240 3.26 -9.86 14.32
N LEU A 241 2.93 -10.94 15.02
CA LEU A 241 1.90 -10.92 16.06
C LEU A 241 2.28 -9.95 17.19
N ASP A 242 3.54 -9.90 17.60
CA ASP A 242 4.04 -8.95 18.60
C ASP A 242 3.83 -7.49 18.15
N ILE A 243 4.15 -7.19 16.90
CA ILE A 243 3.98 -5.87 16.29
C ILE A 243 2.50 -5.44 16.29
N ILE A 244 1.59 -6.31 15.85
CA ILE A 244 0.15 -6.00 15.79
C ILE A 244 -0.46 -5.90 17.20
N ASN A 245 -0.08 -6.80 18.11
CA ASN A 245 -0.54 -6.75 19.50
C ASN A 245 0.00 -5.54 20.25
N LYS A 246 1.24 -5.10 19.96
CA LYS A 246 1.78 -3.85 20.49
C LYS A 246 0.99 -2.65 19.96
N PHE A 247 0.65 -2.62 18.68
CA PHE A 247 -0.19 -1.57 18.10
C PHE A 247 -1.54 -1.47 18.83
N GLY A 248 -2.20 -2.60 19.05
CA GLY A 248 -3.47 -2.63 19.77
C GLY A 248 -3.36 -2.28 21.24
N SER A 249 -2.37 -2.83 21.97
CA SER A 249 -2.17 -2.51 23.39
C SER A 249 -1.80 -1.05 23.65
N ARG A 250 -1.29 -0.33 22.65
CA ARG A 250 -1.07 1.13 22.69
C ARG A 250 -2.30 1.96 22.28
N GLY A 251 -3.43 1.32 21.96
CA GLY A 251 -4.69 1.98 21.57
C GLY A 251 -4.80 2.31 20.09
N GLY A 252 -4.01 1.66 19.22
CA GLY A 252 -4.01 1.92 17.78
C GLY A 252 -5.37 1.68 17.11
N PHE A 253 -6.05 0.58 17.46
CA PHE A 253 -7.39 0.28 16.93
C PHE A 253 -8.42 1.32 17.40
N ASP A 254 -8.38 1.72 18.68
CA ASP A 254 -9.29 2.72 19.23
C ASP A 254 -9.09 4.10 18.57
N LYS A 255 -7.83 4.48 18.29
CA LYS A 255 -7.53 5.73 17.58
C LYS A 255 -8.03 5.69 16.13
N ILE A 256 -7.92 4.55 15.44
CA ILE A 256 -8.53 4.37 14.11
C ILE A 256 -10.06 4.54 14.21
N GLU A 257 -10.72 3.85 15.13
CA GLU A 257 -12.17 3.95 15.34
C GLU A 257 -12.62 5.39 15.61
N ALA A 258 -11.86 6.11 16.43
CA ALA A 258 -12.12 7.50 16.74
C ALA A 258 -12.07 8.41 15.50
N LYS A 259 -11.13 8.18 14.55
CA LYS A 259 -11.06 8.97 13.30
C LYS A 259 -12.30 8.83 12.44
N PHE A 260 -12.86 7.61 12.36
CA PHE A 260 -14.08 7.38 11.61
C PHE A 260 -15.30 8.12 12.18
N LYS A 261 -15.25 8.64 13.42
CA LYS A 261 -16.32 9.51 13.98
C LYS A 261 -16.45 10.86 13.28
N ASN A 262 -15.44 11.26 12.53
CA ASN A 262 -15.43 12.49 11.74
C ASN A 262 -15.78 12.20 10.27
N GLY A 263 -16.00 13.25 9.49
CA GLY A 263 -16.12 13.12 8.04
C GLY A 263 -14.76 12.83 7.42
N LEU A 264 -14.56 11.59 6.96
CA LEU A 264 -13.34 11.16 6.27
C LEU A 264 -13.57 11.09 4.76
N THR A 265 -12.51 11.35 4.00
CA THR A 265 -12.45 11.08 2.56
C THR A 265 -12.19 9.60 2.29
N ALA A 266 -12.40 9.15 1.04
CA ALA A 266 -12.05 7.80 0.62
C ALA A 266 -10.58 7.45 0.90
N ASN A 267 -9.67 8.40 0.69
CA ASN A 267 -8.24 8.20 0.87
C ASN A 267 -7.87 8.00 2.34
N GLU A 268 -8.43 8.82 3.23
CA GLU A 268 -8.23 8.69 4.67
C GLU A 268 -8.80 7.36 5.20
N MET A 269 -9.99 6.96 4.75
CA MET A 269 -10.58 5.67 5.10
C MET A 269 -9.70 4.51 4.61
N ALA A 270 -9.21 4.58 3.36
CA ALA A 270 -8.32 3.59 2.79
C ALA A 270 -6.99 3.50 3.57
N ALA A 271 -6.39 4.64 3.91
CA ALA A 271 -5.15 4.70 4.69
C ALA A 271 -5.30 4.08 6.08
N LEU A 272 -6.44 4.29 6.75
CA LEU A 272 -6.70 3.73 8.07
C LEU A 272 -6.98 2.22 8.04
N LEU A 273 -7.66 1.72 6.99
CA LEU A 273 -8.07 0.30 6.92
C LEU A 273 -7.03 -0.60 6.23
N SER A 274 -6.22 -0.08 5.30
CA SER A 274 -5.28 -0.88 4.51
C SER A 274 -4.23 -1.63 5.34
N PRO A 275 -3.62 -1.04 6.40
CA PRO A 275 -2.69 -1.79 7.24
C PRO A 275 -3.37 -2.97 7.94
N LEU A 276 -4.62 -2.81 8.38
CA LEU A 276 -5.39 -3.87 9.01
C LEU A 276 -5.77 -4.95 8.00
N ALA A 277 -6.08 -4.58 6.76
CA ALA A 277 -6.32 -5.51 5.68
C ALA A 277 -5.07 -6.37 5.37
N LYS A 278 -3.86 -5.79 5.44
CA LYS A 278 -2.59 -6.51 5.24
C LYS A 278 -2.34 -7.62 6.25
N CYS A 279 -2.80 -7.46 7.48
CA CYS A 279 -2.67 -8.47 8.53
C CYS A 279 -3.99 -9.16 8.89
N ALA A 280 -5.03 -9.04 8.05
CA ALA A 280 -6.39 -9.46 8.39
C ALA A 280 -6.48 -10.92 8.84
N GLN A 281 -5.68 -11.82 8.25
CA GLN A 281 -5.65 -13.24 8.60
C GLN A 281 -5.14 -13.54 10.03
N PHE A 282 -4.47 -12.58 10.67
CA PHE A 282 -3.96 -12.72 12.04
C PHE A 282 -4.82 -11.98 13.06
N LEU A 283 -5.77 -11.15 12.64
CA LEU A 283 -6.59 -10.38 13.56
C LEU A 283 -7.49 -11.31 14.39
N ASN A 284 -7.53 -11.08 15.70
CA ASN A 284 -8.44 -11.80 16.57
C ASN A 284 -9.86 -11.26 16.38
N SER A 285 -10.73 -12.04 15.72
CA SER A 285 -12.08 -11.63 15.36
C SER A 285 -12.91 -11.15 16.56
N GLU A 286 -12.75 -11.75 17.74
CA GLU A 286 -13.48 -11.35 18.95
C GLU A 286 -13.20 -9.88 19.33
N THR A 287 -11.93 -9.48 19.32
CA THR A 287 -11.49 -8.12 19.68
C THR A 287 -11.68 -7.17 18.50
N ALA A 288 -11.20 -7.57 17.31
CA ALA A 288 -11.15 -6.70 16.15
C ALA A 288 -12.54 -6.36 15.62
N CYS A 289 -13.48 -7.32 15.58
CA CYS A 289 -14.83 -7.06 15.08
C CYS A 289 -15.57 -6.02 15.93
N SER A 290 -15.42 -6.09 17.26
CA SER A 290 -16.08 -5.13 18.16
C SER A 290 -15.59 -3.69 17.93
N ILE A 291 -14.30 -3.50 17.67
CA ILE A 291 -13.72 -2.16 17.50
C ILE A 291 -13.94 -1.63 16.08
N LEU A 292 -13.82 -2.51 15.07
CA LEU A 292 -13.81 -2.10 13.65
C LEU A 292 -15.20 -2.10 13.00
N ALA A 293 -16.23 -2.70 13.59
CA ALA A 293 -17.57 -2.71 13.00
C ALA A 293 -18.10 -1.29 12.65
N PRO A 294 -17.96 -0.26 13.51
CA PRO A 294 -18.35 1.10 13.15
C PRO A 294 -17.54 1.71 12.00
N CYS A 295 -16.27 1.34 11.85
CA CYS A 295 -15.42 1.76 10.75
C CYS A 295 -15.91 1.15 9.44
N MET A 296 -16.17 -0.16 9.45
CA MET A 296 -16.66 -0.89 8.29
C MET A 296 -18.02 -0.39 7.84
N ALA A 297 -18.98 -0.22 8.76
CA ALA A 297 -20.29 0.31 8.43
C ALA A 297 -20.20 1.67 7.72
N ARG A 298 -19.38 2.59 8.26
CA ARG A 298 -19.17 3.91 7.65
C ARG A 298 -18.47 3.84 6.30
N ALA A 299 -17.46 3.00 6.14
CA ALA A 299 -16.79 2.81 4.86
C ALA A 299 -17.76 2.24 3.81
N THR A 300 -18.55 1.24 4.17
CA THR A 300 -19.55 0.64 3.27
C THR A 300 -20.65 1.64 2.91
N ASP A 301 -21.14 2.44 3.86
CA ASP A 301 -22.14 3.46 3.60
C ASP A 301 -21.59 4.59 2.71
N TYR A 302 -20.33 5.00 2.93
CA TYR A 302 -19.64 5.93 2.04
C TYR A 302 -19.61 5.38 0.60
N ILE A 303 -19.18 4.13 0.41
CA ILE A 303 -19.11 3.48 -0.91
C ILE A 303 -20.50 3.43 -1.56
N ARG A 304 -21.56 3.07 -0.82
CA ARG A 304 -22.94 3.05 -1.34
C ARG A 304 -23.44 4.42 -1.76
N SER A 305 -23.01 5.46 -1.06
CA SER A 305 -23.43 6.85 -1.31
C SER A 305 -22.73 7.52 -2.50
N LEU A 306 -21.70 6.89 -3.07
CA LEU A 306 -20.96 7.44 -4.20
C LEU A 306 -21.88 7.76 -5.38
N SER A 307 -21.77 8.97 -5.90
CA SER A 307 -22.44 9.42 -7.13
C SER A 307 -21.59 9.10 -8.36
N ASP A 308 -22.18 9.23 -9.55
CA ASP A 308 -21.42 9.06 -10.79
C ASP A 308 -20.38 10.18 -10.99
N GLU A 309 -20.57 11.35 -10.38
CA GLU A 309 -19.56 12.43 -10.40
C GLU A 309 -18.35 12.09 -9.53
N ASP A 310 -18.56 11.39 -8.41
CA ASP A 310 -17.44 10.94 -7.55
C ASP A 310 -16.55 9.93 -8.27
N LEU A 311 -17.15 9.08 -9.12
CA LEU A 311 -16.42 8.11 -9.95
C LEU A 311 -15.66 8.76 -11.11
N LYS A 312 -15.98 9.99 -11.48
CA LYS A 312 -15.25 10.76 -12.51
C LYS A 312 -14.08 11.55 -11.94
N ASN A 313 -14.02 11.66 -10.62
CA ASN A 313 -13.00 12.43 -9.93
C ASN A 313 -11.62 11.72 -9.96
N LYS A 314 -10.54 12.48 -9.83
CA LYS A 314 -9.16 11.98 -9.84
C LYS A 314 -8.85 11.03 -8.66
N ASN A 315 -9.64 11.09 -7.59
CA ASN A 315 -9.46 10.26 -6.40
C ASN A 315 -10.12 8.87 -6.52
N ILE A 316 -10.47 8.43 -7.73
CA ILE A 316 -11.06 7.11 -7.95
C ILE A 316 -10.16 5.96 -7.49
N GLY A 317 -8.83 6.13 -7.57
CA GLY A 317 -7.86 5.15 -7.03
C GLY A 317 -8.04 4.93 -5.53
N SER A 318 -8.31 5.98 -4.76
CA SER A 318 -8.60 5.88 -3.32
C SER A 318 -9.90 5.11 -3.05
N ILE A 319 -10.89 5.18 -3.95
CA ILE A 319 -12.14 4.41 -3.83
C ILE A 319 -11.85 2.92 -4.06
N THR A 320 -11.04 2.58 -5.07
CA THR A 320 -10.65 1.18 -5.32
C THR A 320 -9.81 0.61 -4.19
N ASP A 321 -8.91 1.40 -3.59
CA ASP A 321 -8.13 1.00 -2.42
C ASP A 321 -9.02 0.77 -1.19
N LEU A 322 -10.00 1.65 -0.97
CA LEU A 322 -10.98 1.49 0.10
C LEU A 322 -11.81 0.20 -0.10
N LEU A 323 -12.29 -0.05 -1.31
CA LEU A 323 -13.01 -1.28 -1.66
C LEU A 323 -12.17 -2.53 -1.38
N LYS A 324 -10.90 -2.51 -1.80
CA LYS A 324 -9.95 -3.61 -1.55
C LYS A 324 -9.77 -3.88 -0.07
N ALA A 325 -9.55 -2.83 0.73
CA ALA A 325 -9.40 -2.94 2.17
C ALA A 325 -10.66 -3.51 2.84
N VAL A 326 -11.83 -2.98 2.48
CA VAL A 326 -13.14 -3.43 2.98
C VAL A 326 -13.41 -4.88 2.62
N LYS A 327 -13.22 -5.29 1.36
CA LYS A 327 -13.37 -6.68 0.91
C LYS A 327 -12.46 -7.61 1.70
N THR A 328 -11.19 -7.26 1.82
CA THR A 328 -10.18 -8.10 2.51
C THR A 328 -10.54 -8.29 3.98
N LEU A 329 -10.86 -7.21 4.68
CA LEU A 329 -11.28 -7.28 6.09
C LEU A 329 -12.57 -8.10 6.25
N CYS A 330 -13.55 -7.93 5.35
CA CYS A 330 -14.80 -8.68 5.38
C CYS A 330 -14.57 -10.19 5.32
N VAL A 331 -13.68 -10.67 4.45
CA VAL A 331 -13.39 -12.10 4.29
C VAL A 331 -12.93 -12.74 5.59
N TYR A 332 -12.11 -12.04 6.39
CA TYR A 332 -11.53 -12.60 7.61
C TYR A 332 -12.34 -12.33 8.88
N LEU A 333 -13.03 -11.18 8.95
CA LEU A 333 -13.70 -10.73 10.17
C LEU A 333 -15.22 -10.88 10.14
N TRP A 334 -15.84 -10.79 8.97
CA TRP A 334 -17.30 -10.90 8.79
C TRP A 334 -17.67 -11.83 7.64
N PRO A 335 -17.43 -13.15 7.75
CA PRO A 335 -17.73 -14.09 6.67
C PRO A 335 -19.20 -14.09 6.21
N SER A 336 -20.13 -13.73 7.09
CA SER A 336 -21.56 -13.61 6.76
C SER A 336 -21.89 -12.45 5.82
N GLU A 337 -21.04 -11.43 5.76
CA GLU A 337 -21.24 -10.22 4.94
C GLU A 337 -20.50 -10.27 3.60
N ILE A 338 -19.82 -11.38 3.29
CA ILE A 338 -19.04 -11.53 2.05
C ILE A 338 -19.92 -11.30 0.83
N VAL A 339 -21.11 -11.91 0.77
CA VAL A 339 -22.03 -11.78 -0.38
C VAL A 339 -22.43 -10.32 -0.59
N ASN A 340 -22.81 -9.61 0.48
CA ASN A 340 -23.22 -8.22 0.43
C ASN A 340 -22.07 -7.30 -0.01
N THR A 341 -20.87 -7.53 0.53
CA THR A 341 -19.67 -6.75 0.21
C THR A 341 -19.20 -7.01 -1.21
N SER A 342 -19.21 -8.27 -1.66
CA SER A 342 -18.89 -8.66 -3.04
C SER A 342 -19.86 -8.05 -4.05
N SER A 343 -21.17 -8.08 -3.77
CA SER A 343 -22.17 -7.40 -4.60
C SER A 343 -21.89 -5.90 -4.71
N LEU A 344 -21.62 -5.23 -3.58
CA LEU A 344 -21.30 -3.81 -3.58
C LEU A 344 -20.04 -3.49 -4.41
N CYS A 345 -18.98 -4.31 -4.29
CA CYS A 345 -17.77 -4.15 -5.09
C CYS A 345 -18.07 -4.27 -6.59
N LEU A 346 -18.81 -5.30 -6.99
CA LEU A 346 -19.20 -5.51 -8.39
C LEU A 346 -20.07 -4.36 -8.91
N ASP A 347 -21.02 -3.88 -8.11
CA ASP A 347 -21.88 -2.74 -8.48
C ASP A 347 -21.06 -1.47 -8.75
N VAL A 348 -20.06 -1.18 -7.92
CA VAL A 348 -19.16 -0.03 -8.13
C VAL A 348 -18.32 -0.23 -9.39
N ILE A 349 -17.75 -1.42 -9.60
CA ILE A 349 -17.00 -1.73 -10.84
C ILE A 349 -17.88 -1.54 -12.07
N LEU A 350 -19.11 -2.04 -12.06
CA LEU A 350 -20.04 -1.85 -13.18
C LEU A 350 -20.33 -0.38 -13.47
N ARG A 351 -20.51 0.41 -12.42
CA ARG A 351 -20.72 1.86 -12.56
C ARG A 351 -19.48 2.55 -13.14
N MET A 352 -18.28 2.17 -12.69
CA MET A 352 -17.02 2.67 -13.26
C MET A 352 -16.89 2.32 -14.76
N LEU A 353 -17.23 1.10 -15.17
CA LEU A 353 -17.20 0.67 -16.56
C LEU A 353 -18.25 1.39 -17.43
N LYS A 354 -19.42 1.73 -16.85
CA LYS A 354 -20.48 2.48 -17.54
C LYS A 354 -20.20 3.98 -17.64
N CYS A 355 -19.37 4.54 -16.75
CA CYS A 355 -19.03 5.97 -16.76
C CYS A 355 -18.48 6.41 -18.11
N SER A 356 -18.78 7.62 -18.58
CA SER A 356 -18.25 8.13 -19.85
C SER A 356 -16.75 8.46 -19.80
N HIS A 357 -16.16 8.57 -18.61
CA HIS A 357 -14.78 9.01 -18.42
C HIS A 357 -13.80 7.84 -18.48
N PHE A 358 -12.73 8.03 -19.25
CA PHE A 358 -11.69 7.02 -19.47
C PHE A 358 -11.06 6.55 -18.15
N ASN A 359 -10.68 7.48 -17.26
CA ASN A 359 -10.03 7.13 -16.00
C ASN A 359 -10.92 6.22 -15.13
N ALA A 360 -12.24 6.48 -15.09
CA ALA A 360 -13.18 5.63 -14.38
C ALA A 360 -13.24 4.23 -14.97
N ARG A 361 -13.38 4.12 -16.30
CA ARG A 361 -13.40 2.82 -16.99
C ARG A 361 -12.11 2.04 -16.76
N MET A 362 -10.95 2.70 -16.86
CA MET A 362 -9.65 2.08 -16.65
C MET A 362 -9.50 1.50 -15.24
N ASN A 363 -9.91 2.24 -14.21
CA ASN A 363 -9.88 1.74 -12.83
C ASN A 363 -10.85 0.55 -12.63
N GLY A 364 -12.05 0.61 -13.23
CA GLY A 364 -12.97 -0.53 -13.25
C GLY A 364 -12.37 -1.78 -13.92
N LEU A 365 -11.67 -1.61 -15.05
CA LEU A 365 -10.99 -2.70 -15.75
C LEU A 365 -9.84 -3.30 -14.93
N LYS A 366 -9.03 -2.47 -14.28
CA LYS A 366 -7.93 -2.94 -13.42
C LYS A 366 -8.44 -3.78 -12.26
N GLU A 367 -9.47 -3.31 -11.57
CA GLU A 367 -10.07 -4.07 -10.47
C GLU A 367 -10.70 -5.37 -10.98
N LEU A 368 -11.32 -5.36 -12.16
CA LEU A 368 -11.86 -6.58 -12.75
C LEU A 368 -10.77 -7.60 -13.11
N ILE A 369 -9.65 -7.17 -13.69
CA ILE A 369 -8.51 -8.06 -13.98
C ILE A 369 -7.94 -8.67 -12.70
N LYS A 370 -7.82 -7.88 -11.64
CA LYS A 370 -7.37 -8.35 -10.33
C LYS A 370 -8.34 -9.36 -9.70
N LEU A 371 -9.66 -9.19 -9.90
CA LEU A 371 -10.64 -10.22 -9.50
C LEU A 371 -10.45 -11.53 -10.27
N ILE A 372 -10.13 -11.46 -11.56
CA ILE A 372 -9.83 -12.64 -12.39
C ILE A 372 -8.55 -13.34 -11.90
N GLU A 373 -7.51 -12.58 -11.59
CA GLU A 373 -6.26 -13.09 -11.01
C GLU A 373 -6.50 -13.75 -9.64
N ASP A 374 -7.30 -13.12 -8.77
CA ASP A 374 -7.71 -13.67 -7.47
C ASP A 374 -8.42 -15.04 -7.63
N CYS A 375 -9.28 -15.18 -8.64
CA CYS A 375 -9.99 -16.42 -8.94
C CYS A 375 -9.07 -17.55 -9.42
N SER A 376 -7.96 -17.19 -10.08
CA SER A 376 -7.00 -18.14 -10.66
C SER A 376 -5.90 -18.56 -9.67
N SER A 377 -5.80 -17.87 -8.53
CA SER A 377 -4.77 -18.14 -7.52
C SER A 377 -5.03 -19.45 -6.77
N THR A 378 -3.96 -20.18 -6.43
CA THR A 378 -4.00 -21.41 -5.64
C THR A 378 -4.54 -21.22 -4.21
N ASN A 379 -4.71 -19.97 -3.77
CA ASN A 379 -5.37 -19.57 -2.52
C ASN A 379 -6.89 -19.32 -2.68
N SER A 380 -7.52 -19.77 -3.77
CA SER A 380 -8.93 -19.54 -4.13
C SER A 380 -9.97 -19.87 -3.03
N SER A 381 -9.63 -20.74 -2.07
CA SER A 381 -10.48 -21.03 -0.89
C SER A 381 -10.84 -19.81 -0.02
N ARG A 382 -10.19 -18.66 -0.24
CA ARG A 382 -10.46 -17.39 0.45
C ARG A 382 -10.91 -16.26 -0.49
N ALA A 383 -11.22 -16.56 -1.74
CA ALA A 383 -11.72 -15.57 -2.67
C ALA A 383 -13.14 -15.12 -2.24
N ALA A 384 -13.36 -13.81 -2.15
CA ALA A 384 -14.69 -13.27 -1.81
C ALA A 384 -15.72 -13.47 -2.94
N ILE A 385 -15.23 -13.66 -4.17
CA ILE A 385 -15.99 -13.90 -5.40
C ILE A 385 -15.28 -15.06 -6.08
N ASP A 386 -16.01 -16.16 -6.35
CA ASP A 386 -15.45 -17.28 -7.10
C ASP A 386 -15.55 -17.06 -8.61
N ALA A 387 -14.82 -17.88 -9.37
CA ALA A 387 -14.72 -17.75 -10.82
C ALA A 387 -16.08 -17.86 -11.52
N GLU A 388 -16.96 -18.74 -11.05
CA GLU A 388 -18.25 -18.99 -11.68
C GLU A 388 -19.22 -17.82 -11.44
N GLN A 389 -19.26 -17.30 -10.20
CA GLN A 389 -20.02 -16.10 -9.86
C GLN A 389 -19.56 -14.89 -10.68
N LEU A 390 -18.24 -14.72 -10.85
CA LEU A 390 -17.70 -13.64 -11.66
C LEU A 390 -18.07 -13.80 -13.14
N LEU A 391 -18.01 -15.03 -13.67
CA LEU A 391 -18.43 -15.33 -15.05
C LEU A 391 -19.92 -15.07 -15.28
N ASP A 392 -20.79 -15.53 -14.37
CA ASP A 392 -22.23 -15.27 -14.42
C ASP A 392 -22.48 -13.75 -14.46
N TRP A 393 -21.85 -13.01 -13.54
CA TRP A 393 -22.00 -11.56 -13.46
C TRP A 393 -21.51 -10.82 -14.71
N LEU A 394 -20.37 -11.23 -15.29
CA LEU A 394 -19.82 -10.66 -16.53
C LEU A 394 -20.79 -10.81 -17.70
N THR A 395 -21.39 -12.01 -17.84
CA THR A 395 -22.36 -12.32 -18.89
C THR A 395 -23.67 -11.56 -18.68
N GLU A 396 -24.24 -11.60 -17.47
CA GLU A 396 -25.51 -10.92 -17.14
C GLU A 396 -25.45 -9.41 -17.39
N ASN A 397 -24.32 -8.79 -17.06
CA ASN A 397 -24.11 -7.35 -17.23
C ASN A 397 -23.55 -6.95 -18.59
N ARG A 398 -23.31 -7.92 -19.50
CA ARG A 398 -22.74 -7.71 -20.84
C ARG A 398 -21.47 -6.87 -20.80
N VAL A 399 -20.61 -7.14 -19.82
CA VAL A 399 -19.42 -6.32 -19.53
C VAL A 399 -18.53 -6.20 -20.76
N LEU A 400 -18.37 -7.28 -21.53
CA LEU A 400 -17.57 -7.26 -22.74
C LEU A 400 -18.12 -6.31 -23.81
N SER A 401 -19.44 -6.22 -23.96
CA SER A 401 -20.04 -5.24 -24.88
C SER A 401 -19.77 -3.81 -24.38
N LEU A 402 -19.92 -3.54 -23.08
CA LEU A 402 -19.65 -2.22 -22.50
C LEU A 402 -18.21 -1.77 -22.69
N THR A 403 -17.25 -2.69 -22.52
CA THR A 403 -15.83 -2.35 -22.58
C THR A 403 -15.35 -2.15 -24.02
N LEU A 404 -15.90 -2.90 -24.97
CA LEU A 404 -15.55 -2.79 -26.40
C LEU A 404 -16.20 -1.60 -27.12
N GLU A 405 -17.08 -0.81 -26.47
CA GLU A 405 -17.75 0.31 -27.14
C GLU A 405 -16.87 1.56 -27.32
N SER A 406 -15.73 1.67 -26.63
CA SER A 406 -14.90 2.89 -26.64
C SER A 406 -13.45 2.62 -26.26
N ASN A 407 -12.53 3.53 -26.63
CA ASN A 407 -11.13 3.55 -26.19
C ASN A 407 -10.31 2.32 -26.63
N ILE A 408 -10.77 1.60 -27.67
CA ILE A 408 -10.07 0.45 -28.27
C ILE A 408 -8.74 0.87 -28.91
N ASP A 409 -8.63 2.12 -29.35
CA ASP A 409 -7.40 2.72 -29.86
C ASP A 409 -6.30 2.84 -28.80
N GLN A 410 -6.66 2.80 -27.51
CA GLN A 410 -5.71 2.92 -26.40
C GLN A 410 -5.17 1.53 -26.02
N VAL A 411 -3.87 1.31 -26.27
CA VAL A 411 -3.20 0.01 -26.11
C VAL A 411 -3.40 -0.58 -24.71
N GLN A 412 -3.24 0.24 -23.67
CA GLN A 412 -3.36 -0.22 -22.29
C GLN A 412 -4.76 -0.67 -21.93
N TYR A 413 -5.77 -0.02 -22.50
CA TYR A 413 -7.17 -0.36 -22.28
C TYR A 413 -7.48 -1.70 -22.95
N MET A 414 -6.98 -1.89 -24.17
CA MET A 414 -7.11 -3.15 -24.90
C MET A 414 -6.37 -4.32 -24.25
N ASP A 415 -5.19 -4.09 -23.68
CA ASP A 415 -4.47 -5.12 -22.93
C ASP A 415 -5.28 -5.66 -21.74
N LYS A 416 -6.03 -4.78 -21.05
CA LYS A 416 -6.94 -5.21 -19.99
C LYS A 416 -8.17 -5.92 -20.53
N ILE A 417 -8.75 -5.45 -21.64
CA ILE A 417 -9.89 -6.16 -22.28
C ILE A 417 -9.48 -7.57 -22.70
N LYS A 418 -8.27 -7.75 -23.24
CA LYS A 418 -7.76 -9.07 -23.63
C LYS A 418 -7.84 -10.08 -22.49
N GLY A 419 -7.39 -9.71 -21.29
CA GLY A 419 -7.47 -10.58 -20.12
C GLY A 419 -8.91 -10.94 -19.73
N ILE A 420 -9.86 -10.02 -19.90
CA ILE A 420 -11.29 -10.27 -19.68
C ILE A 420 -11.84 -11.24 -20.75
N ILE A 421 -11.48 -11.05 -22.02
CA ILE A 421 -11.90 -11.96 -23.11
C ILE A 421 -11.37 -13.37 -22.88
N GLU A 422 -10.10 -13.50 -22.50
CA GLU A 422 -9.48 -14.80 -22.19
C GLU A 422 -10.22 -15.53 -21.06
N PHE A 423 -10.65 -14.80 -20.02
CA PHE A 423 -11.42 -15.35 -18.92
C PHE A 423 -12.85 -15.73 -19.32
N ILE A 424 -13.56 -14.87 -20.06
CA ILE A 424 -14.94 -15.12 -20.52
C ILE A 424 -14.99 -16.20 -21.61
N GLY A 425 -13.90 -16.43 -22.34
CA GLY A 425 -13.77 -17.32 -23.50
C GLY A 425 -14.74 -18.51 -23.57
N PRO A 426 -14.83 -19.36 -22.52
CA PRO A 426 -15.74 -20.52 -22.50
C PRO A 426 -17.24 -20.21 -22.65
N ARG A 427 -17.66 -18.96 -22.40
CA ARG A 427 -19.06 -18.50 -22.34
C ARG A 427 -19.40 -17.40 -23.35
N LEU A 428 -18.48 -17.07 -24.26
CA LEU A 428 -18.72 -16.03 -25.27
C LEU A 428 -19.94 -16.37 -26.13
N SER A 429 -20.87 -15.42 -26.21
CA SER A 429 -22.04 -15.54 -27.08
C SER A 429 -21.68 -15.26 -28.55
N LEU A 430 -22.52 -15.74 -29.47
CA LEU A 430 -22.34 -15.45 -30.90
C LEU A 430 -22.39 -13.94 -31.18
N ASP A 431 -23.23 -13.18 -30.47
CA ASP A 431 -23.32 -11.72 -30.58
C ASP A 431 -21.98 -11.04 -30.22
N GLU A 432 -21.35 -11.48 -29.12
CA GLU A 432 -20.05 -10.95 -28.69
C GLU A 432 -18.93 -11.33 -29.66
N LEU A 433 -18.94 -12.56 -30.19
CA LEU A 433 -17.98 -12.97 -31.21
C LEU A 433 -18.14 -12.17 -32.50
N THR A 434 -19.38 -11.90 -32.92
CA THR A 434 -19.65 -11.05 -34.09
C THR A 434 -19.17 -9.62 -33.85
N LYS A 435 -19.43 -9.02 -32.69
CA LYS A 435 -18.92 -7.67 -32.36
C LYS A 435 -17.39 -7.61 -32.38
N ILE A 436 -16.71 -8.59 -31.79
CA ILE A 436 -15.25 -8.67 -31.81
C ILE A 436 -14.74 -8.80 -33.26
N TRP A 437 -15.42 -9.60 -34.08
CA TRP A 437 -15.04 -9.79 -35.48
C TRP A 437 -15.22 -8.52 -36.31
N ASP A 438 -16.32 -7.79 -36.10
CA ASP A 438 -16.64 -6.55 -36.81
C ASP A 438 -15.73 -5.37 -36.40
N MET A 439 -14.90 -5.52 -35.36
CA MET A 439 -13.92 -4.54 -34.91
C MET A 439 -12.55 -4.66 -35.60
N GLN A 440 -12.34 -5.68 -36.43
CA GLN A 440 -11.17 -5.81 -37.31
C GLN A 440 -11.24 -4.86 -38.49
#